data_AF-A0A0M3KIF1-F1
#
_entry.id   AF-A0A0M3KIF1-F1
#
_cell.length_a   1.000
_cell.length_b   1.000
_cell.length_c   1.000
_cell.angle_alpha   90.00
_cell.angle_beta   90.00
_cell.angle_gamma   90.00
#
_symmetry.space_group_name_H-M   'P 1'
#
loop_
_entity.id
_entity.type
_entity.pdbx_description
1 polymer ?
#
loop_
_entity_poly.entity_id
_entity_poly.type
_entity_poly.pdbx_seq_one_letter_code
_entity_poly.pdbx_strand_id
1 'polypeptide(L)'
;MWMDLENDVNSTYNSKLIPWFQQIVQQRDEIPAECCPLMIPCIQPLLDLLSNAPSSAFLNMTSLSAQIESLWKWLEMGREWCIHSDRFQRATAIQQYASSVTNADNFLSTEFALRFLFGAKGCAADTKIRYQKLAALVDVLAEKAQLSQ
;
A
#
# COMPACT_ATOMS: atom_id res chain seq x y z
N MET A 1 -14.04 -5.71 18.72
CA MET A 1 -12.85 -5.17 18.02
C MET A 1 -13.15 -3.96 17.12
N TRP A 2 -13.86 -4.08 15.98
CA TRP A 2 -14.20 -2.89 15.14
C TRP A 2 -15.27 -1.97 15.76
N MET A 3 -16.09 -2.51 16.68
CA MET A 3 -17.10 -1.75 17.43
C MET A 3 -16.49 -0.85 18.52
N ASP A 4 -15.26 -1.14 18.94
CA ASP A 4 -14.55 -0.41 20.01
C ASP A 4 -13.73 0.77 19.45
N LEU A 5 -13.63 0.87 18.12
CA LEU A 5 -13.02 2.03 17.48
C LEU A 5 -13.93 3.25 17.66
N GLU A 6 -13.31 4.39 17.94
CA GLU A 6 -14.01 5.67 17.99
C GLU A 6 -14.87 5.86 16.73
N ASN A 7 -16.13 6.25 16.94
CA ASN A 7 -17.12 6.36 15.86
C ASN A 7 -16.65 7.27 14.73
N ASP A 8 -15.86 8.31 15.04
CA ASP A 8 -15.32 9.25 14.04
C ASP A 8 -14.24 8.60 13.16
N VAL A 9 -13.41 7.72 13.72
CA VAL A 9 -12.40 6.94 12.99
C VAL A 9 -13.09 5.94 12.07
N ASN A 10 -14.07 5.20 12.60
CA ASN A 10 -14.82 4.22 11.83
C ASN A 10 -15.63 4.90 10.70
N SER A 11 -16.25 6.05 10.99
CA SER A 11 -16.97 6.86 10.00
C SER A 11 -16.03 7.34 8.89
N THR A 12 -14.87 7.90 9.24
CA THR A 12 -13.87 8.37 8.25
C THR A 12 -13.35 7.23 7.38
N TYR A 13 -13.05 6.07 7.97
CA TYR A 13 -12.58 4.89 7.24
C TYR A 13 -13.60 4.43 6.20
N ASN A 14 -14.86 4.25 6.60
CA ASN A 14 -15.90 3.73 5.72
C ASN A 14 -16.41 4.76 4.69
N SER A 15 -16.54 6.03 5.07
CA SER A 15 -17.15 7.06 4.21
C SER A 15 -16.16 7.77 3.29
N LYS A 16 -14.85 7.76 3.60
CA LYS A 16 -13.82 8.45 2.81
C LYS A 16 -12.73 7.51 2.29
N LEU A 17 -12.05 6.79 3.19
CA LEU A 17 -10.85 6.03 2.81
C LEU A 17 -11.16 4.85 1.89
N ILE A 18 -12.21 4.07 2.18
CA ILE A 18 -12.63 2.96 1.31
C ILE A 18 -13.04 3.46 -0.09
N PRO A 19 -13.95 4.46 -0.22
CA PRO A 19 -14.31 5.01 -1.53
C PRO A 19 -13.11 5.55 -2.31
N TRP A 20 -12.20 6.30 -1.67
CA TRP A 20 -10.99 6.81 -2.32
C TRP A 20 -10.09 5.69 -2.82
N PHE A 21 -9.88 4.64 -2.02
CA PHE A 21 -9.10 3.48 -2.46
C PHE A 21 -9.76 2.79 -3.66
N GLN A 22 -11.08 2.60 -3.63
CA GLN A 22 -11.82 2.03 -4.75
C GLN A 22 -11.72 2.90 -6.00
N GLN A 23 -11.80 4.23 -5.88
CA GLN A 23 -11.60 5.17 -6.99
C GLN A 23 -10.19 5.04 -7.58
N ILE A 24 -9.14 5.00 -6.76
CA ILE A 24 -7.76 4.80 -7.23
C ILE A 24 -7.63 3.48 -8.00
N VAL A 25 -8.22 2.41 -7.47
CA VAL A 25 -8.17 1.08 -8.10
C VAL A 25 -9.02 1.01 -9.38
N GLN A 26 -10.18 1.67 -9.43
CA GLN A 26 -11.17 1.48 -10.50
C GLN A 26 -11.20 2.59 -11.57
N GLN A 27 -10.93 3.86 -11.23
CA GLN A 27 -11.05 5.00 -12.15
C GLN A 27 -9.73 5.33 -12.84
N ARG A 28 -9.79 5.82 -14.09
CA ARG A 28 -8.61 6.00 -14.94
C ARG A 28 -7.70 7.16 -14.50
N ASP A 29 -8.21 8.28 -13.97
CA ASP A 29 -7.39 9.50 -14.07
C ASP A 29 -7.33 10.48 -12.89
N GLU A 30 -8.07 10.35 -11.80
CA GLU A 30 -8.03 11.41 -10.78
C GLU A 30 -7.96 10.83 -9.36
N ILE A 31 -6.79 10.98 -8.73
CA ILE A 31 -6.72 11.01 -7.28
C ILE A 31 -7.58 12.21 -6.86
N PRO A 32 -8.54 12.05 -5.93
CA PRO A 32 -9.42 13.13 -5.51
C PRO A 32 -8.63 14.42 -5.28
N ALA A 33 -9.10 15.56 -5.81
CA ALA A 33 -8.42 16.85 -5.67
C ALA A 33 -8.21 17.28 -4.20
N GLU A 34 -8.97 16.67 -3.29
CA GLU A 34 -8.89 16.79 -1.84
C GLU A 34 -7.66 16.11 -1.23
N CYS A 35 -7.04 15.16 -1.93
CA CYS A 35 -5.76 14.62 -1.55
C CYS A 35 -4.67 15.67 -1.82
N CYS A 36 -3.81 15.90 -0.83
CA CYS A 36 -2.57 16.68 -0.99
C CYS A 36 -1.85 16.31 -2.30
N PRO A 37 -1.08 17.24 -2.91
CA PRO A 37 -0.43 16.96 -4.18
C PRO A 37 0.34 15.66 -4.08
N LEU A 38 -0.01 14.70 -4.94
CA LEU A 38 0.53 13.34 -4.90
C LEU A 38 2.06 13.41 -4.87
N MET A 39 2.66 13.01 -3.77
CA MET A 39 4.12 12.98 -3.63
C MET A 39 4.69 11.63 -4.05
N ILE A 40 3.94 10.55 -3.86
CA ILE A 40 4.36 9.18 -4.15
C ILE A 40 3.23 8.52 -4.96
N PRO A 41 3.46 8.16 -6.23
CA PRO A 41 2.49 7.43 -7.03
C PRO A 41 2.16 6.06 -6.42
N CYS A 42 0.96 5.56 -6.68
CA CYS A 42 0.56 4.21 -6.28
C CYS A 42 1.26 3.17 -7.16
N ILE A 43 2.55 2.90 -6.93
CA ILE A 43 3.36 2.04 -7.81
C ILE A 43 3.08 0.54 -7.64
N GLN A 44 2.42 0.14 -6.55
CA GLN A 44 2.21 -1.27 -6.20
C GLN A 44 1.54 -2.12 -7.30
N PRO A 45 0.53 -1.62 -8.06
CA PRO A 45 -0.04 -2.34 -9.20
C PRO A 45 0.98 -2.65 -10.29
N LEU A 46 1.89 -1.72 -10.61
CA LEU A 46 2.95 -1.95 -11.60
C LEU A 46 3.99 -2.95 -11.09
N LEU A 47 4.36 -2.85 -9.81
CA LEU A 47 5.29 -3.80 -9.21
C LEU A 47 4.71 -5.23 -9.20
N ASP A 48 3.42 -5.37 -8.95
CA ASP A 48 2.72 -6.66 -9.02
C ASP A 48 2.68 -7.19 -10.47
N LEU A 49 2.20 -6.37 -11.41
CA LEU A 49 2.07 -6.70 -12.83
C LEU A 49 3.39 -7.12 -13.49
N LEU A 50 4.48 -6.46 -13.13
CA LEU A 50 5.82 -6.70 -13.68
C LEU A 50 6.62 -7.73 -12.87
N SER A 51 6.04 -8.28 -11.80
CA SER A 51 6.70 -9.32 -11.01
C SER A 51 6.71 -10.67 -11.72
N ASN A 52 7.56 -11.57 -11.24
CA ASN A 52 7.61 -12.97 -11.72
C ASN A 52 6.36 -13.79 -11.33
N ALA A 53 5.51 -13.28 -10.43
CA ALA A 53 4.33 -13.97 -9.93
C ALA A 53 3.22 -12.96 -9.53
N PRO A 54 2.52 -12.34 -10.50
CA PRO A 54 1.51 -11.33 -10.24
C PRO A 54 0.36 -11.90 -9.40
N SER A 55 -0.02 -11.19 -8.34
CA SER A 55 -1.10 -11.58 -7.40
C SER A 55 -2.50 -11.24 -7.90
N SER A 56 -2.60 -10.53 -9.03
CA SER A 56 -3.85 -10.22 -9.72
C SER A 56 -4.81 -9.31 -8.94
N ALA A 57 -4.40 -8.84 -7.75
CA ALA A 57 -5.19 -8.02 -6.84
C ALA A 57 -5.58 -6.66 -7.43
N PHE A 58 -4.86 -6.22 -8.48
CA PHE A 58 -5.06 -4.93 -9.13
C PHE A 58 -5.76 -5.04 -10.49
N LEU A 59 -6.16 -6.24 -10.91
CA LEU A 59 -6.88 -6.47 -12.15
C LEU A 59 -8.37 -6.67 -11.89
N ASN A 60 -9.21 -6.07 -12.74
CA ASN A 60 -10.65 -6.34 -12.71
C ASN A 60 -10.95 -7.72 -13.30
N MET A 61 -11.20 -8.70 -12.44
CA MET A 61 -11.43 -10.10 -12.80
C MET A 61 -12.83 -10.43 -13.32
N THR A 62 -13.72 -9.43 -13.50
CA THR A 62 -15.11 -9.68 -13.93
C THR A 62 -15.22 -10.25 -15.35
N SER A 63 -14.30 -9.91 -16.24
CA SER A 63 -14.24 -10.44 -17.61
C SER A 63 -12.85 -10.25 -18.22
N LEU A 64 -12.51 -10.98 -19.28
CA LEU A 64 -11.24 -10.79 -19.99
C LEU A 64 -11.07 -9.34 -20.49
N SER A 65 -12.14 -8.74 -21.00
CA SER A 65 -12.14 -7.34 -21.44
C SER A 65 -11.79 -6.41 -20.29
N ALA A 66 -12.42 -6.59 -19.12
CA ALA A 66 -12.15 -5.79 -17.94
C ALA A 66 -10.72 -5.97 -17.39
N GLN A 67 -10.15 -7.17 -17.52
CA GLN A 67 -8.76 -7.43 -17.16
C GLN A 67 -7.79 -6.67 -18.08
N ILE A 68 -8.02 -6.72 -19.40
CA ILE A 68 -7.22 -5.99 -20.39
C ILE A 68 -7.30 -4.49 -20.14
N GLU A 69 -8.50 -3.96 -19.89
CA GLU A 69 -8.68 -2.54 -19.56
C GLU A 69 -7.94 -2.13 -18.28
N SER A 70 -7.96 -2.99 -17.26
CA SER A 70 -7.22 -2.75 -16.01
C SER A 70 -5.71 -2.77 -16.22
N LEU A 71 -5.21 -3.72 -17.02
CA LEU A 71 -3.81 -3.80 -17.39
C LEU A 71 -3.37 -2.54 -18.15
N TRP A 72 -4.14 -2.15 -19.17
CA TRP A 72 -3.85 -0.97 -19.97
C TRP A 72 -3.84 0.30 -19.14
N LYS A 73 -4.84 0.46 -18.25
CA LYS A 73 -4.88 1.55 -17.29
C LYS A 73 -3.57 1.66 -16.51
N TRP A 74 -3.11 0.58 -15.87
CA TRP A 74 -1.93 0.65 -15.01
C TRP A 74 -0.66 0.98 -15.81
N LEU A 75 -0.51 0.42 -17.01
CA LEU A 75 0.63 0.71 -17.89
C LEU A 75 0.63 2.18 -18.34
N GLU A 76 -0.52 2.72 -18.72
CA GLU A 76 -0.68 4.12 -19.10
C GLU A 76 -0.35 5.05 -17.93
N MET A 77 -0.88 4.78 -16.74
CA MET A 77 -0.54 5.52 -15.52
C MET A 77 0.96 5.46 -15.21
N GLY A 78 1.58 4.29 -15.37
CA GLY A 78 3.02 4.12 -15.19
C GLY A 78 3.84 4.98 -16.16
N ARG A 79 3.41 5.06 -17.42
CA ARG A 79 4.02 5.94 -18.42
C ARG A 79 3.91 7.40 -18.01
N GLU A 80 2.72 7.86 -17.61
CA GLU A 80 2.49 9.22 -17.12
C GLU A 80 3.35 9.53 -15.88
N TRP A 81 3.49 8.58 -14.95
CA TRP A 81 4.34 8.75 -13.78
C TRP A 81 5.82 8.90 -14.12
N CYS A 82 6.31 8.16 -15.11
CA CYS A 82 7.67 8.29 -15.61
C CYS A 82 7.90 9.65 -16.27
N ILE A 83 6.97 10.10 -17.12
CA ILE A 83 7.03 11.41 -17.81
C ILE A 83 7.07 12.55 -16.78
N HIS A 84 6.33 12.42 -15.68
CA HIS A 84 6.21 13.44 -14.64
C HIS A 84 7.02 13.15 -13.37
N SER A 85 8.08 12.34 -13.47
CA SER A 85 8.92 11.95 -12.32
C SER A 85 9.53 13.15 -11.58
N ASP A 86 9.90 14.20 -12.30
CA ASP A 86 10.45 15.44 -11.74
C ASP A 86 9.42 16.20 -10.88
N ARG A 87 8.15 16.16 -11.26
CA ARG A 87 7.04 16.75 -10.49
C ARG A 87 6.90 16.08 -9.13
N PHE A 88 6.96 14.74 -9.08
CA PHE A 88 6.89 14.01 -7.81
C PHE A 88 8.07 14.35 -6.93
N GLN A 89 9.29 14.33 -7.47
CA GLN A 89 10.50 14.70 -6.74
C GLN A 89 10.41 16.11 -6.14
N ARG A 90 9.94 17.09 -6.92
CA ARG A 90 9.77 18.47 -6.45
C ARG A 90 8.69 18.58 -5.38
N ALA A 91 7.54 17.92 -5.57
CA ALA A 91 6.47 17.92 -4.58
C ALA A 91 6.96 17.34 -3.23
N THR A 92 7.67 16.21 -3.27
CA THR A 92 8.28 15.60 -2.07
C THR A 92 9.30 16.53 -1.41
N ALA A 93 10.19 17.14 -2.20
CA ALA A 93 11.24 18.02 -1.69
C ALA A 93 10.68 19.30 -1.06
N ILE A 94 9.65 19.90 -1.67
CA ILE A 94 9.01 21.14 -1.21
C ILE A 94 8.19 20.91 0.06
N GLN A 95 7.52 19.76 0.19
CA GLN A 95 6.58 19.53 1.29
C GLN A 95 7.16 18.82 2.52
N GLN A 96 8.22 18.02 2.40
CA GLN A 96 8.63 17.13 3.51
C GLN A 96 10.13 17.09 3.85
N TYR A 97 11.04 17.62 3.02
CA TYR A 97 12.49 17.47 3.22
C TYR A 97 13.24 18.73 3.67
N ALA A 98 12.56 19.67 4.35
CA ALA A 98 13.26 20.73 5.10
C ALA A 98 13.88 20.23 6.42
N SER A 99 13.51 19.03 6.88
CA SER A 99 13.92 18.43 8.16
C SER A 99 14.83 17.23 7.94
N SER A 100 15.99 17.22 8.62
CA SER A 100 16.95 16.11 8.57
C SER A 100 16.36 14.85 9.21
N VAL A 101 16.49 13.71 8.51
CA VAL A 101 16.19 12.38 9.05
C VAL A 101 17.03 12.13 10.30
N THR A 102 16.39 11.89 11.42
CA THR A 102 16.99 11.59 12.72
C THR A 102 17.16 10.07 12.90
N ASN A 103 17.98 9.65 13.87
CA ASN A 103 18.08 8.23 14.24
C ASN A 103 16.75 7.63 14.73
N ALA A 104 15.78 8.46 15.16
CA ALA A 104 14.44 8.00 15.48
C ALA A 104 13.68 7.54 14.22
N ASP A 105 13.92 8.15 13.06
CA ASP A 105 13.21 7.80 11.81
C ASP A 105 13.61 6.43 11.24
N ASN A 106 14.64 5.80 11.82
CA ASN A 106 15.12 4.48 11.41
C ASN A 106 14.07 3.37 11.64
N PHE A 107 13.06 3.58 12.50
CA PHE A 107 11.97 2.60 12.68
C PHE A 107 11.08 2.45 11.44
N LEU A 108 11.06 3.46 10.56
CA LEU A 108 10.32 3.42 9.28
C LEU A 108 11.08 2.70 8.17
N SER A 109 12.35 2.35 8.40
CA SER A 109 13.14 1.59 7.42
C SER A 109 12.62 0.16 7.26
N THR A 110 12.69 -0.35 6.03
CA THR A 110 12.29 -1.74 5.74
C THR A 110 13.19 -2.72 6.48
N GLU A 111 14.48 -2.40 6.61
CA GLU A 111 15.49 -3.17 7.33
C GLU A 111 15.13 -3.32 8.81
N PHE A 112 14.69 -2.23 9.46
CA PHE A 112 14.23 -2.28 10.83
C PHE A 112 12.95 -3.12 10.95
N ALA A 113 11.94 -2.87 10.12
CA ALA A 113 10.68 -3.60 10.15
C ALA A 113 10.89 -5.12 9.97
N LEU A 114 11.75 -5.53 9.05
CA LEU A 114 12.08 -6.93 8.82
C LEU A 114 12.79 -7.57 10.02
N ARG A 115 13.73 -6.86 10.65
CA ARG A 115 14.40 -7.36 11.86
C ARG A 115 13.47 -7.39 13.06
N PHE A 116 12.55 -6.43 13.18
CA PHE A 116 11.57 -6.40 14.25
C PHE A 116 10.58 -7.57 14.14
N LEU A 117 10.02 -7.79 12.94
CA LEU A 117 9.01 -8.84 12.72
C LEU A 117 9.60 -10.26 12.71
N PHE A 118 10.80 -10.44 12.16
CA PHE A 118 11.34 -11.78 11.90
C PHE A 118 12.66 -12.08 12.65
N GLY A 119 13.20 -11.12 13.40
CA GLY A 119 14.49 -11.23 14.05
C GLY A 119 15.67 -11.24 13.07
N ALA A 120 16.89 -11.19 13.61
CA ALA A 120 18.12 -11.08 12.82
C ALA A 120 18.38 -12.26 11.86
N LYS A 121 17.90 -13.46 12.20
CA LYS A 121 18.03 -14.66 11.35
C LYS A 121 16.84 -14.85 10.42
N GLY A 122 15.63 -14.56 10.89
CA GLY A 122 14.41 -14.76 10.12
C GLY A 122 14.21 -13.70 9.03
N CYS A 123 14.81 -12.52 9.17
CA CYS A 123 14.71 -11.47 8.15
C CYS A 123 15.35 -11.87 6.81
N ALA A 124 16.33 -12.78 6.81
CA ALA A 124 17.01 -13.30 5.62
C ALA A 124 16.31 -14.52 4.99
N ALA A 125 15.23 -15.03 5.60
CA ALA A 125 14.46 -16.12 5.04
C ALA A 125 13.70 -15.67 3.79
N ASP A 126 13.34 -16.64 2.95
CA ASP A 126 12.54 -16.41 1.75
C ASP A 126 11.26 -15.62 2.06
N THR A 127 10.91 -14.69 1.17
CA THR A 127 9.77 -13.78 1.34
C THR A 127 8.43 -14.52 1.51
N LYS A 128 8.22 -15.61 0.77
CA LYS A 128 6.99 -16.41 0.88
C LYS A 128 6.88 -17.05 2.26
N ILE A 129 7.98 -17.60 2.76
CA ILE A 129 8.04 -18.21 4.11
C ILE A 129 7.79 -17.16 5.19
N ARG A 130 8.39 -15.97 5.07
CA ARG A 130 8.20 -14.86 6.01
C ARG A 130 6.73 -14.45 6.10
N TYR A 131 6.07 -14.23 4.95
CA TYR A 131 4.66 -13.84 4.95
C TYR A 131 3.72 -14.94 5.45
N GLN A 132 3.99 -16.21 5.13
CA GLN A 132 3.20 -17.33 5.66
C GLN A 132 3.26 -17.41 7.19
N LYS A 133 4.46 -17.24 7.77
CA LYS A 133 4.63 -17.22 9.22
C LYS A 133 3.94 -16.03 9.88
N LEU A 134 4.02 -14.85 9.25
CA LEU A 134 3.37 -13.65 9.75
C LEU A 134 1.84 -13.81 9.72
N ALA A 135 1.27 -14.34 8.64
CA ALA A 135 -0.16 -14.62 8.53
C ALA A 135 -0.64 -15.56 9.65
N ALA A 136 0.04 -16.70 9.83
CA ALA A 136 -0.30 -17.64 10.88
C ALA A 136 -0.21 -17.04 12.30
N LEU A 137 0.78 -16.16 12.54
CA LEU A 137 0.90 -15.44 13.81
C LEU A 137 -0.26 -14.46 14.01
N VAL A 138 -0.63 -13.70 12.97
CA VAL A 138 -1.74 -12.75 13.01
C VAL A 138 -3.06 -13.47 13.30
N ASP A 139 -3.30 -14.63 12.67
CA ASP A 139 -4.51 -15.42 12.92
C ASP A 139 -4.60 -15.87 14.38
N VAL A 140 -3.52 -16.42 14.94
CA VAL A 140 -3.46 -16.83 16.35
C VAL A 140 -3.64 -15.65 17.30
N LEU A 141 -3.06 -14.49 16.98
CA LEU A 141 -3.22 -13.27 17.79
C LEU A 141 -4.66 -12.75 17.72
N ALA A 142 -5.29 -12.79 16.54
CA ALA A 142 -6.67 -12.37 16.35
C ALA A 142 -7.63 -13.27 17.13
N GLU A 143 -7.45 -14.59 17.09
CA GLU A 143 -8.24 -15.54 17.88
C GLU A 143 -8.10 -15.26 19.38
N LYS A 144 -6.87 -15.08 19.88
CA LYS A 144 -6.63 -14.77 21.30
C LYS A 144 -7.21 -13.42 21.72
N ALA A 145 -7.14 -12.41 20.87
CA ALA A 145 -7.71 -11.10 21.14
C ALA A 145 -9.23 -11.18 21.27
N GLN A 146 -9.90 -11.96 20.40
CA GLN A 146 -11.35 -12.17 20.47
C GLN A 146 -11.78 -12.95 21.71
N LEU A 147 -11.00 -13.95 22.13
CA LEU A 147 -11.26 -14.72 23.36
C LEU A 147 -11.03 -13.91 24.65
N SER A 148 -10.34 -12.77 24.55
CA SER A 148 -10.05 -11.88 25.67
C SER A 148 -11.03 -10.69 25.78
N GLN A 149 -12.04 -10.62 24.89
CA GLN A 149 -13.18 -9.69 24.95
C GLN A 149 -14.37 -10.36 25.65
#